data_AF-A0A433ZZM7-F1
#
_entry.id   AF-A0A433ZZM7-F1
#
_cell.length_a   1.000
_cell.length_b   1.000
_cell.length_c   1.000
_cell.angle_alpha   90.00
_cell.angle_beta   90.00
_cell.angle_gamma   90.00
#
_symmetry.space_group_name_H-M   'P 1'
#
loop_
_entity.id
_entity.type
_entity.pdbx_description
1 polymer ?
#
loop_
_entity_poly.entity_id
_entity_poly.type
_entity_poly.pdbx_seq_one_letter_code
_entity_poly.pdbx_strand_id
1 'polypeptide(L)'
;LLDQFLQDGSNTREDSYGGSIENRARLMLEVTDACIEVWGAGRVGMHLAPRRDAHDMGDSDPLATFGHVARELKKRGIAFICAREGLGDDRLGPQLKQAFGGG
;
A
#
# COMPACT_ATOMS: atom_id res chain seq x y z
N LEU A 1 -7.57 -8.10 -5.01
CA LEU A 1 -8.54 -7.61 -4.00
C LEU A 1 -8.03 -6.37 -3.27
N LEU A 2 -7.05 -6.47 -2.35
CA LEU A 2 -6.58 -5.29 -1.59
C LEU A 2 -6.07 -4.16 -2.49
N ASP A 3 -5.34 -4.52 -3.54
CA ASP A 3 -4.85 -3.55 -4.53
C ASP A 3 -5.98 -2.95 -5.39
N GLN A 4 -7.07 -3.70 -5.61
CA GLN A 4 -8.29 -3.18 -6.28
C GLN A 4 -9.06 -2.22 -5.38
N PHE A 5 -9.00 -2.38 -4.06
CA PHE A 5 -9.54 -1.39 -3.12
C PHE A 5 -8.64 -0.14 -3.04
N LEU A 6 -7.34 -0.31 -3.18
CA LEU A 6 -6.38 0.77 -3.03
C LEU A 6 -6.42 1.76 -4.21
N GLN A 7 -6.50 1.28 -5.45
CA GLN A 7 -6.30 2.12 -6.65
C GLN A 7 -7.62 2.67 -7.22
N ASP A 8 -7.67 3.98 -7.49
CA ASP A 8 -8.89 4.70 -7.92
C ASP A 8 -9.36 4.36 -9.34
N GLY A 9 -8.51 3.81 -10.19
CA GLY A 9 -8.92 3.27 -11.49
C GLY A 9 -9.85 2.07 -11.37
N SER A 10 -9.82 1.36 -10.23
CA SER A 10 -10.67 0.20 -9.96
C SER A 10 -11.67 0.39 -8.81
N ASN A 11 -11.37 1.28 -7.86
CA ASN A 11 -12.26 1.60 -6.75
C ASN A 11 -12.96 2.95 -6.96
N THR A 12 -14.19 2.89 -7.45
CA THR A 12 -15.08 4.05 -7.63
C THR A 12 -16.16 4.15 -6.53
N ARG A 13 -15.94 3.51 -5.37
CA ARG A 13 -16.90 3.55 -4.25
C ARG A 13 -16.96 4.94 -3.62
N GLU A 14 -18.12 5.29 -3.10
CA GLU A 14 -18.37 6.55 -2.38
C GLU A 14 -18.59 6.36 -0.86
N ASP A 15 -18.35 5.14 -0.35
CA ASP A 15 -18.47 4.81 1.07
C ASP A 15 -17.12 4.89 1.81
N SER A 16 -17.08 4.40 3.06
CA SER A 16 -15.89 4.43 3.92
C SER A 16 -14.69 3.63 3.39
N TYR A 17 -14.85 2.89 2.30
CA TYR A 17 -13.80 2.12 1.64
C TYR A 17 -13.43 2.66 0.25
N GLY A 18 -13.92 3.85 -0.15
CA GLY A 18 -13.59 4.51 -1.42
C GLY A 18 -13.47 6.04 -1.31
N GLY A 19 -13.22 6.67 -2.46
CA GLY A 19 -12.96 8.10 -2.56
C GLY A 19 -11.54 8.47 -2.10
N SER A 20 -11.39 8.92 -0.85
CA SER A 20 -10.09 9.39 -0.36
C SER A 20 -9.04 8.27 -0.27
N ILE A 21 -7.76 8.65 -0.28
CA ILE A 21 -6.64 7.69 -0.15
C ILE A 21 -6.77 6.89 1.16
N GLU A 22 -7.16 7.54 2.26
CA GLU A 22 -7.35 6.91 3.57
C GLU A 22 -8.42 5.82 3.52
N ASN A 23 -9.56 6.11 2.88
CA ASN A 23 -10.66 5.15 2.76
C ASN A 23 -10.28 3.98 1.86
N ARG A 24 -9.61 4.24 0.73
CA ARG A 24 -9.14 3.20 -0.19
C ARG A 24 -8.10 2.29 0.45
N ALA A 25 -7.19 2.85 1.27
CA ALA A 25 -6.19 2.10 2.02
C ALA A 25 -6.77 1.33 3.22
N ARG A 26 -7.96 1.69 3.71
CA ARG A 26 -8.57 1.18 4.95
C ARG A 26 -8.58 -0.34 5.01
N LEU A 27 -9.09 -1.02 3.99
CA LEU A 27 -9.20 -2.48 3.99
C LEU A 27 -7.82 -3.16 4.11
N MET A 28 -6.81 -2.62 3.42
CA MET A 28 -5.44 -3.15 3.49
C MET A 28 -4.83 -2.99 4.89
N LEU A 29 -5.12 -1.87 5.56
CA LEU A 29 -4.63 -1.60 6.91
C LEU A 29 -5.40 -2.42 7.96
N GLU A 30 -6.71 -2.60 7.82
CA GLU A 30 -7.51 -3.47 8.69
C GLU A 30 -7.04 -4.93 8.63
N VAL A 31 -6.74 -5.45 7.44
CA VAL A 31 -6.15 -6.80 7.28
C VAL A 31 -4.77 -6.87 7.93
N THR A 32 -3.97 -5.82 7.82
CA THR A 32 -2.66 -5.74 8.48
C THR A 32 -2.82 -5.82 10.00
N ASP A 33 -3.74 -5.03 10.57
CA ASP A 33 -3.99 -4.98 12.00
C ASP A 33 -4.48 -6.34 12.53
N ALA A 34 -5.40 -7.00 11.82
CA ALA A 34 -5.83 -8.36 12.17
C ALA A 34 -4.68 -9.38 12.14
N CYS A 35 -3.76 -9.30 11.17
CA CYS A 35 -2.56 -10.15 11.14
C CYS A 35 -1.61 -9.84 12.32
N ILE A 36 -1.46 -8.57 12.69
CA ILE A 36 -0.64 -8.15 13.83
C ILE A 36 -1.20 -8.71 15.14
N GLU A 37 -2.52 -8.73 15.32
CA GLU A 37 -3.16 -9.28 16.53
C GLU A 37 -2.82 -10.77 16.73
N VAL A 38 -2.72 -11.54 15.65
CA VAL A 38 -2.40 -12.98 15.72
C VAL A 38 -0.89 -13.22 15.84
N TRP A 39 -0.09 -12.51 15.05
CA TRP A 39 1.32 -12.84 14.85
C TRP A 39 2.30 -11.84 15.46
N GLY A 40 1.87 -10.66 15.88
CA GLY A 40 2.74 -9.55 16.26
C GLY A 40 3.43 -8.88 15.06
N ALA A 41 3.63 -7.57 15.14
CA ALA A 41 4.06 -6.75 14.00
C ALA A 41 5.39 -7.18 13.37
N GLY A 42 6.36 -7.61 14.18
CA GLY A 42 7.67 -8.08 13.71
C GLY A 42 7.65 -9.38 12.89
N ARG A 43 6.48 -10.00 12.67
CA ARG A 43 6.29 -11.19 11.81
C ARG A 43 5.30 -10.96 10.67
N VAL A 44 4.81 -9.74 10.51
CA VAL A 44 3.87 -9.38 9.42
C VAL A 44 4.64 -8.59 8.36
N GLY A 45 4.41 -8.90 7.09
CA GLY A 45 4.95 -8.17 5.95
C GLY A 45 3.84 -7.81 4.97
N MET A 46 4.01 -6.71 4.22
CA MET A 46 3.06 -6.28 3.20
C MET A 46 3.68 -6.32 1.81
N HIS A 47 2.96 -6.89 0.86
CA HIS A 47 3.35 -6.89 -0.55
C HIS A 47 2.61 -5.77 -1.31
N LEU A 48 3.36 -4.85 -1.91
CA LEU A 48 2.86 -3.73 -2.72
C LEU A 48 3.28 -3.91 -4.19
N ALA A 49 2.42 -3.51 -5.11
CA ALA A 49 2.71 -3.50 -6.56
C ALA A 49 2.49 -2.09 -7.11
N PRO A 50 3.47 -1.18 -6.97
CA PRO A 50 3.28 0.24 -7.31
C PRO A 50 3.28 0.52 -8.82
N ARG A 51 3.78 -0.40 -9.64
CA ARG A 51 3.74 -0.28 -11.10
C ARG A 51 2.42 -0.82 -11.66
N ARG A 52 1.88 -0.09 -12.64
CA ARG A 52 0.65 -0.35 -13.39
C ARG A 52 0.81 -1.47 -14.43
N ASP A 53 1.58 -2.51 -14.16
CA ASP A 53 1.95 -3.54 -15.13
C ASP A 53 1.09 -4.81 -15.06
N ALA A 54 0.13 -4.87 -14.14
CA ALA A 54 -0.80 -6.01 -14.03
C ALA A 54 -2.27 -5.57 -13.98
N HIS A 55 -3.11 -6.20 -14.81
CA HIS A 55 -4.58 -6.24 -14.70
C HIS A 55 -5.37 -4.91 -14.78
N ASP A 56 -4.99 -3.95 -15.65
CA ASP A 56 -5.68 -2.64 -15.79
C ASP A 56 -5.67 -1.77 -14.50
N MET A 57 -4.76 -2.09 -13.58
CA MET A 57 -4.55 -1.31 -12.36
C MET A 57 -3.97 0.06 -12.69
N GLY A 58 -4.59 1.11 -12.17
CA GLY A 58 -4.13 2.48 -12.32
C GLY A 58 -4.60 3.34 -11.15
N ASP A 59 -3.68 4.15 -10.63
CA ASP A 59 -3.98 5.16 -9.61
C ASP A 59 -3.64 6.54 -10.15
N SER A 60 -4.49 7.54 -9.93
CA SER A 60 -4.24 8.91 -10.40
C SER A 60 -2.99 9.56 -9.80
N ASP A 61 -2.63 9.20 -8.56
CA ASP A 61 -1.39 9.63 -7.89
C ASP A 61 -0.75 8.47 -7.09
N PRO A 62 -0.03 7.58 -7.79
CA PRO A 62 0.56 6.40 -7.15
C PRO A 62 1.51 6.75 -6.01
N LEU A 63 2.25 7.86 -6.11
CA LEU A 63 3.18 8.26 -5.06
C LEU A 63 2.44 8.68 -3.78
N ALA A 64 1.34 9.44 -3.90
CA ALA A 64 0.52 9.78 -2.75
C ALA A 64 -0.13 8.54 -2.14
N THR A 65 -0.73 7.68 -2.97
CA THR A 65 -1.45 6.48 -2.55
C THR A 65 -0.53 5.46 -1.86
N PHE A 66 0.52 4.99 -2.55
CA PHE A 66 1.45 4.01 -1.97
C PHE A 66 2.32 4.63 -0.86
N GLY A 67 2.62 5.93 -0.94
CA GLY A 67 3.31 6.66 0.12
C GLY A 67 2.51 6.74 1.41
N HIS A 68 1.19 6.94 1.33
CA HIS A 68 0.30 6.88 2.50
C HIS A 68 0.36 5.50 3.16
N VAL A 69 0.19 4.44 2.36
CA VAL A 69 0.27 3.06 2.86
C VAL A 69 1.63 2.78 3.53
N ALA A 70 2.74 3.15 2.90
CA ALA A 70 4.07 2.93 3.49
C ALA A 70 4.25 3.63 4.85
N ARG A 71 3.74 4.87 5.00
CA ARG A 71 3.78 5.58 6.29
C ARG A 71 2.91 4.93 7.35
N GLU A 72 1.73 4.46 6.99
CA GLU A 72 0.81 3.78 7.92
C GLU A 72 1.32 2.42 8.38
N LEU A 73 1.97 1.67 7.49
CA LEU A 73 2.62 0.40 7.83
C LEU A 73 3.84 0.60 8.74
N LYS A 74 4.61 1.69 8.53
CA LYS A 74 5.69 2.09 9.45
C LYS A 74 5.17 2.34 10.86
N LYS A 75 4.08 3.10 11.00
CA LYS A 75 3.47 3.39 12.32
C LYS A 75 3.07 2.11 13.07
N ARG A 76 2.68 1.08 12.33
CA ARG A 76 2.34 -0.26 12.87
C ARG A 76 3.56 -1.12 13.21
N GLY A 77 4.75 -0.74 12.77
CA GLY A 77 5.99 -1.45 13.07
C GLY A 77 6.06 -2.84 12.43
N ILE A 78 5.45 -3.03 11.25
CA ILE A 78 5.52 -4.32 10.55
C ILE A 78 6.96 -4.64 10.14
N ALA A 79 7.25 -5.92 9.92
CA ALA A 79 8.61 -6.41 9.67
C ALA A 79 9.23 -5.86 8.38
N PHE A 80 8.47 -5.83 7.28
CA PHE A 80 8.97 -5.38 5.98
C PHE A 80 7.83 -5.03 5.01
N ILE A 81 8.18 -4.23 4.00
CA ILE A 81 7.40 -4.11 2.77
C ILE A 81 8.16 -4.76 1.61
N CYS A 82 7.44 -5.49 0.76
CA CYS A 82 7.97 -6.03 -0.49
C CYS A 82 7.31 -5.29 -1.65
N ALA A 83 8.06 -4.45 -2.36
CA ALA A 83 7.57 -3.72 -3.52
C ALA A 83 7.97 -4.46 -4.80
N ARG A 84 6.98 -4.92 -5.56
CA ARG A 84 7.21 -5.45 -6.91
C ARG A 84 7.19 -4.29 -7.90
N GLU A 85 8.38 -3.89 -8.35
CA GLU A 85 8.57 -2.86 -9.37
C GLU A 85 9.75 -3.20 -10.29
N GLY A 86 9.64 -2.88 -11.58
CA GLY A 86 10.77 -2.85 -12.50
C GLY A 86 11.76 -1.73 -12.15
N LEU A 87 13.05 -1.98 -12.39
CA LEU A 87 14.11 -0.99 -12.28
C LEU A 87 14.02 -0.02 -13.47
N GLY A 88 13.47 1.17 -13.23
CA GLY A 88 13.33 2.26 -14.21
C GLY A 88 13.15 3.59 -13.49
N ASP A 89 13.26 4.70 -14.22
CA ASP A 89 13.28 6.06 -13.64
C ASP A 89 11.97 6.46 -12.94
N ASP A 90 10.86 5.84 -13.33
CA ASP A 90 9.51 6.02 -12.79
C ASP A 90 9.21 5.14 -11.55
N ARG A 91 10.22 4.42 -11.03
CA ARG A 91 10.03 3.53 -9.87
C ARG A 91 9.80 4.33 -8.59
N LEU A 92 8.98 3.79 -7.69
CA LEU A 92 8.61 4.43 -6.43
C LEU A 92 9.36 3.85 -5.23
N GLY A 93 10.09 2.75 -5.41
CA GLY A 93 10.79 2.03 -4.35
C GLY A 93 11.67 2.90 -3.45
N PRO A 94 12.47 3.86 -3.95
CA PRO A 94 13.26 4.76 -3.10
C PRO A 94 12.39 5.60 -2.17
N GLN A 95 11.30 6.17 -2.70
CA GLN A 95 10.36 7.01 -1.96
C GLN A 95 9.58 6.16 -0.95
N LEU A 96 9.16 4.95 -1.33
CA LEU A 96 8.49 4.02 -0.41
C LEU A 96 9.43 3.52 0.68
N LYS A 97 10.70 3.24 0.36
CA LYS A 97 11.74 2.90 1.34
C LYS A 97 11.92 4.04 2.35
N GLN A 98 12.01 5.28 1.88
CA GLN A 98 12.12 6.46 2.75
C GLN A 98 10.87 6.65 3.64
N ALA A 99 9.68 6.51 3.06
CA ALA A 99 8.40 6.63 3.77
C ALA A 99 8.23 5.55 4.84
N PHE A 100 8.61 4.30 4.54
CA PHE A 100 8.58 3.17 5.46
C PHE A 100 9.70 3.24 6.52
N GLY A 101 10.81 3.92 6.20
CA GLY A 101 11.96 4.05 7.10
C GLY A 101 12.95 2.88 7.01
N GLY A 102 13.04 2.21 5.86
CA GLY A 102 14.07 1.21 5.64
C GLY A 102 15.46 1.86 5.59
N GLY A 103 16.39 1.37 6.42
CA GLY A 103 17.83 1.64 6.29
C GLY A 103 18.41 0.99 5.04
#